data_AF-A0A3S3UVR1-F1
#
_entry.id   AF-A0A3S3UVR1-F1
#
_cell.length_a   1.000
_cell.length_b   1.000
_cell.length_c   1.000
_cell.angle_alpha   90.00
_cell.angle_beta   90.00
_cell.angle_gamma   90.00
#
_symmetry.space_group_name_H-M   'P 1'
#
loop_
_entity.id
_entity.type
_entity.pdbx_description
1 polymer ?
#
loop_
_entity_poly.entity_id
_entity_poly.type
_entity_poly.pdbx_seq_one_letter_code
_entity_poly.pdbx_strand_id
1 'polypeptide(L)'
;MVDQLKDHKASITNNNDAKPQWKNSLLLAVLKDSELLQLKLNTAGDKVEVVNTFYKSTYGRMRDVAISPQGDVYIITSNGTNDKIIKVSKQ
;
A
#
# COMPACT_ATOMS: atom_id res chain seq x y z
N MET A 1 22.01 3.59 3.51
CA MET A 1 20.59 3.97 3.47
C MET A 1 19.85 3.26 2.32
N VAL A 2 20.10 1.95 2.09
CA VAL A 2 19.49 1.20 0.97
C VAL A 2 18.98 -0.20 1.38
N ASP A 3 19.13 -0.58 2.66
CA ASP A 3 18.74 -1.91 3.16
C ASP A 3 17.30 -2.01 3.67
N GLN A 4 16.54 -0.91 3.68
CA GLN A 4 15.14 -0.92 4.16
C GLN A 4 14.12 -1.37 3.09
N LEU A 5 14.56 -1.66 1.86
CA LEU A 5 13.65 -2.04 0.77
C LEU A 5 13.47 -3.55 0.58
N LYS A 6 14.21 -4.39 1.30
CA LYS A 6 14.18 -5.85 1.13
C LYS A 6 13.00 -6.55 1.83
N ASP A 7 12.39 -5.89 2.81
CA ASP A 7 11.29 -6.48 3.61
C ASP A 7 9.89 -5.98 3.22
N HIS A 8 9.79 -5.07 2.25
CA HIS A 8 8.53 -4.48 1.82
C HIS A 8 8.05 -5.16 0.53
N LYS A 9 6.94 -5.91 0.60
CA LYS A 9 6.23 -6.39 -0.59
C LYS A 9 5.59 -5.18 -1.27
N ALA A 10 6.17 -4.75 -2.39
CA ALA A 10 5.60 -3.73 -3.26
C ALA A 10 4.66 -4.39 -4.27
N SER A 11 3.43 -3.90 -4.38
CA SER A 11 2.47 -4.32 -5.41
C SER A 11 2.33 -3.20 -6.44
N ILE A 12 2.47 -3.54 -7.72
CA ILE A 12 2.42 -2.59 -8.85
C ILE A 12 0.95 -2.36 -9.24
N THR A 13 0.55 -1.09 -9.38
CA THR A 13 -0.85 -0.71 -9.53
C THR A 13 -1.36 -0.71 -10.98
N ASN A 14 -2.62 -1.13 -11.11
CA ASN A 14 -3.43 -1.32 -12.30
C ASN A 14 -3.80 0.02 -13.02
N ASN A 15 -3.91 -0.01 -14.35
CA ASN A 15 -4.34 1.12 -15.20
C ASN A 15 -5.87 1.31 -15.27
N ASN A 16 -6.66 0.50 -14.57
CA ASN A 16 -8.13 0.60 -14.58
C ASN A 16 -8.65 1.79 -13.76
N ASP A 17 -9.54 2.60 -14.36
CA ASP A 17 -10.14 3.83 -13.81
C ASP A 17 -11.11 3.62 -12.61
N ALA A 18 -11.20 2.41 -12.06
CA ALA A 18 -12.20 2.05 -11.05
C ALA A 18 -12.02 2.77 -9.70
N LYS A 19 -10.81 3.23 -9.36
CA LYS A 19 -10.52 4.07 -8.18
C LYS A 19 -9.42 5.10 -8.49
N PRO A 20 -9.78 6.36 -8.80
CA PRO A 20 -8.80 7.40 -9.18
C PRO A 20 -7.70 7.66 -8.12
N GLN A 21 -8.03 7.45 -6.84
CA GLN A 21 -7.12 7.74 -5.74
C GLN A 21 -5.82 6.91 -5.76
N TRP A 22 -5.83 5.71 -6.34
CA TRP A 22 -4.66 4.82 -6.43
C TRP A 22 -3.98 4.84 -7.79
N LYS A 23 -4.55 5.53 -8.78
CA LYS A 23 -4.01 5.60 -10.14
C LYS A 23 -2.56 6.10 -10.11
N ASN A 24 -1.68 5.49 -10.89
CA ASN A 24 -0.27 5.87 -11.00
C ASN A 24 0.42 6.01 -9.62
N SER A 25 0.17 5.05 -8.73
CA SER A 25 0.76 5.02 -7.40
C SER A 25 1.41 3.67 -7.16
N LEU A 26 2.40 3.61 -6.28
CA LEU A 26 2.86 2.37 -5.67
C LEU A 26 2.30 2.27 -4.27
N LEU A 27 1.76 1.11 -3.92
CA LEU A 27 1.25 0.83 -2.58
C LEU A 27 2.24 -0.06 -1.84
N LEU A 28 2.55 0.32 -0.61
CA LEU A 28 3.53 -0.36 0.22
C LEU A 28 2.93 -0.68 1.59
N ALA A 29 2.83 -1.98 1.90
CA ALA A 29 2.51 -2.44 3.24
C ALA A 29 3.79 -2.45 4.08
N VAL A 30 3.81 -1.69 5.18
CA VAL A 30 4.99 -1.52 6.05
C VAL A 30 4.84 -2.32 7.33
N LEU A 31 5.76 -3.27 7.52
CA LEU A 31 5.76 -4.15 8.69
C LEU A 31 6.19 -3.41 9.97
N LYS A 32 7.33 -2.71 9.93
CA LYS A 32 7.94 -2.13 11.14
C LYS A 32 7.16 -0.91 11.62
N ASP A 33 6.89 0.03 10.73
CA ASP A 33 6.19 1.28 11.07
C ASP A 33 4.65 1.12 11.06
N SER A 34 4.15 -0.09 10.75
CA SER A 34 2.74 -0.46 10.91
C SER A 34 1.79 0.48 10.15
N GLU A 35 2.07 0.70 8.86
CA GLU A 35 1.36 1.67 8.04
C GLU A 35 1.25 1.19 6.58
N LEU A 36 0.31 1.81 5.85
CA LEU A 36 0.25 1.70 4.40
C LEU A 36 0.80 3.01 3.80
N LEU A 37 1.77 2.90 2.91
CA LEU A 37 2.28 4.03 2.15
C LEU A 37 1.71 4.02 0.73
N GLN A 38 1.37 5.20 0.23
CA GLN A 38 1.14 5.46 -1.18
C GLN A 38 2.23 6.38 -1.70
N LEU A 39 2.99 5.91 -2.68
CA LEU A 39 3.93 6.73 -3.44
C LEU A 39 3.24 7.13 -4.74
N LYS A 40 2.75 8.37 -4.81
CA LYS A 40 2.15 8.92 -6.03
C LYS A 40 3.28 9.25 -7.01
N LEU A 41 3.23 8.65 -8.19
CA LEU A 41 4.21 8.88 -9.25
C LEU A 41 3.76 10.00 -10.18
N ASN A 42 4.73 10.66 -10.80
CA ASN A 42 4.50 11.54 -11.95
C ASN A 42 4.00 10.75 -13.16
N THR A 43 3.49 11.43 -14.19
CA THR A 43 2.94 10.77 -15.40
C THR A 43 3.92 9.82 -16.09
N ALA A 44 5.23 10.08 -16.02
CA ALA A 44 6.26 9.21 -16.59
C ALA A 44 6.52 7.94 -15.76
N GLY A 45 6.06 7.88 -14.50
CA GLY A 45 6.24 6.72 -13.62
C GLY A 45 7.66 6.59 -13.04
N ASP A 46 8.52 7.59 -13.22
CA ASP A 46 9.95 7.54 -12.85
C ASP A 46 10.30 8.41 -11.64
N LYS A 47 9.35 9.21 -11.15
CA LYS A 47 9.53 10.09 -10.00
C LYS A 47 8.35 10.03 -9.03
N VAL A 48 8.65 9.98 -7.73
CA VAL A 48 7.66 10.17 -6.66
C VAL A 48 7.37 11.66 -6.48
N GLU A 49 6.11 12.05 -6.58
CA GLU A 49 5.64 13.43 -6.38
C GLU A 49 5.08 13.63 -4.97
N VAL A 50 4.35 12.65 -4.45
CA VAL A 50 3.69 12.72 -3.15
C VAL A 50 3.81 11.39 -2.42
N VAL A 51 4.02 11.43 -1.11
CA VAL A 51 3.92 10.27 -0.22
C VAL A 51 2.77 10.49 0.74
N ASN A 52 1.77 9.60 0.71
CA ASN A 52 0.68 9.59 1.67
C ASN A 52 0.82 8.38 2.61
N THR A 53 0.48 8.58 3.88
CA THR A 53 0.49 7.52 4.89
C THR A 53 -0.93 7.26 5.37
N PHE A 54 -1.33 5.99 5.40
CA PHE A 54 -2.64 5.54 5.85
C PHE A 54 -2.52 4.53 6.99
N TYR A 55 -3.52 4.51 7.87
CA TYR A 55 -3.68 3.49 8.92
C TYR A 55 -2.48 3.30 9.85
N LYS A 56 -1.68 4.36 10.03
CA LYS A 56 -0.48 4.33 10.89
C LYS A 56 -0.84 3.83 12.28
N SER A 57 -0.14 2.79 12.73
CA SER A 57 -0.33 2.13 14.02
C SER A 57 -1.76 1.66 14.31
N THR A 58 -2.63 1.55 13.30
CA THR A 58 -4.05 1.21 13.48
C THR A 58 -4.29 -0.29 13.52
N TYR A 59 -3.63 -1.04 12.63
CA TYR A 59 -3.83 -2.48 12.47
C TYR A 59 -2.58 -3.33 12.80
N GLY A 60 -1.51 -2.68 13.25
CA GLY A 60 -0.21 -3.30 13.46
C GLY A 60 0.54 -3.56 12.16
N ARG A 61 1.31 -4.64 12.13
CA ARG A 61 2.27 -4.97 11.07
C ARG A 61 1.54 -5.28 9.77
N MET A 62 1.73 -4.46 8.74
CA MET A 62 1.13 -4.68 7.42
C MET A 62 2.10 -5.45 6.52
N ARG A 63 1.68 -6.59 5.97
CA ARG A 63 2.58 -7.54 5.30
C ARG A 63 2.48 -7.53 3.79
N ASP A 64 1.28 -7.39 3.25
CA ASP A 64 1.06 -7.43 1.81
C ASP A 64 -0.15 -6.58 1.42
N VAL A 65 -0.17 -6.18 0.15
CA VAL A 65 -1.24 -5.39 -0.45
C VAL A 65 -1.62 -5.97 -1.82
N ALA A 66 -2.92 -6.18 -2.02
CA ALA A 66 -3.48 -6.71 -3.25
C ALA A 66 -4.58 -5.78 -3.78
N ILE A 67 -4.73 -5.73 -5.10
CA ILE A 67 -5.74 -4.92 -5.76
C ILE A 67 -6.64 -5.85 -6.58
N SER A 68 -7.95 -5.79 -6.36
CA SER A 68 -8.90 -6.59 -7.15
C SER A 68 -9.01 -6.07 -8.59
N PRO A 69 -9.54 -6.85 -9.53
CA PRO A 69 -9.86 -6.37 -10.88
C PRO A 69 -10.78 -5.14 -10.89
N GLN A 70 -11.62 -4.99 -9.87
CA GLN A 70 -12.54 -3.87 -9.66
C GLN A 70 -11.87 -2.66 -8.97
N GLY A 71 -10.56 -2.71 -8.69
CA GLY A 71 -9.80 -1.61 -8.09
C GLY A 71 -9.93 -1.47 -6.57
N ASP A 72 -10.54 -2.43 -5.89
CA ASP A 72 -10.55 -2.45 -4.43
C ASP A 72 -9.18 -2.88 -3.91
N VAL A 73 -8.68 -2.18 -2.89
CA VAL A 73 -7.38 -2.47 -2.27
C VAL A 73 -7.60 -3.25 -0.98
N TYR A 74 -6.83 -4.31 -0.81
CA TYR A 74 -6.85 -5.19 0.36
C TYR A 74 -5.46 -5.27 0.96
N ILE A 75 -5.39 -5.28 2.29
CA ILE A 75 -4.14 -5.40 3.06
C ILE A 75 -4.27 -6.61 3.98
N ILE A 76 -3.18 -7.37 4.13
CA ILE A 76 -3.09 -8.42 5.16
C ILE A 76 -2.14 -7.98 6.28
N THR A 77 -2.50 -8.29 7.52
CA THR A 77 -1.62 -8.06 8.67
C THR A 77 -0.76 -9.30 8.98
N SER A 78 0.33 -9.09 9.72
CA SER A 78 1.19 -10.17 10.24
C SER A 78 1.68 -9.83 11.66
N ASN A 79 0.75 -9.87 12.61
CA ASN A 79 0.91 -9.61 14.03
C ASN A 79 1.24 -10.89 14.84
N GLY A 80 1.21 -12.06 14.20
CA GLY A 80 1.52 -13.36 14.83
C GLY A 80 0.30 -14.05 15.45
N THR A 81 -0.71 -13.29 15.88
CA THR A 81 -2.06 -13.77 16.21
C THR A 81 -3.09 -12.72 15.78
N ASN A 82 -4.35 -13.13 15.57
CA ASN A 82 -5.45 -12.26 15.15
C ASN A 82 -5.18 -11.46 13.88
N ASP A 83 -4.54 -12.10 12.90
CA ASP A 83 -4.29 -11.48 11.60
C ASP A 83 -5.58 -11.24 10.81
N LYS A 84 -5.60 -10.12 10.08
CA LYS A 84 -6.79 -9.60 9.41
C LYS A 84 -6.53 -9.35 7.94
N ILE A 85 -7.58 -9.53 7.15
CA ILE A 85 -7.69 -8.98 5.81
C ILE A 85 -8.51 -7.70 5.91
N ILE A 86 -7.94 -6.58 5.51
CA ILE A 86 -8.53 -5.25 5.61
C ILE A 86 -8.85 -4.77 4.21
N LYS A 87 -10.11 -4.45 3.93
CA LYS A 87 -10.50 -3.72 2.72
C LYS A 87 -10.29 -2.23 2.97
N VAL A 88 -9.45 -1.58 2.16
CA VAL A 88 -9.18 -0.16 2.26
C VAL A 88 -10.40 0.62 1.77
N SER A 89 -11.01 1.39 2.67
CA SER A 89 -12.11 2.30 2.39
C SER A 89 -11.60 3.72 2.19
N LYS A 90 -12.46 4.58 1.62
CA LYS A 90 -12.17 6.02 1.51
C LYS A 90 -12.00 6.61 2.91
N GLN A 91 -10.90 7.34 3.14
CA GLN A 91 -10.72 8.25 4.27
C GLN A 91 -11.15 9.65 3.83
#